data_AF-D1PRB3-F1
#
_entry.id   AF-D1PRB3-F1
#
_cell.length_a   1.000
_cell.length_b   1.000
_cell.length_c   1.000
_cell.angle_alpha   90.00
_cell.angle_beta   90.00
_cell.angle_gamma   90.00
#
_symmetry.space_group_name_H-M   'P 1'
#
loop_
_entity.id
_entity.type
_entity.pdbx_description
1 polymer ?
#
loop_
_entity_poly.entity_id
_entity_poly.type
_entity_poly.pdbx_seq_one_letter_code
_entity_poly.pdbx_strand_id
1 'polypeptide(L)'
;QLFLPGVPGVGLAVLRTPLANCVDGSADAVSIYAPAAGLLHALARCEEQLNHEFSNGASRVFASEDLLRPDARGRRTLQDDLFVGLPDDPANLGVTVYSPALREQSYLARKQDLLRGCESLLGLRRGILSETEAEAEPRTATEIAATSVDYDLTIRDLQAMWQTAARDALTICQALGGLYGLRAADAAPVTLTIDWGDGVLYDRSRVWEEQRQLVADGLLRPELALAWYYGLPHDTEADLRRIRDRFMPKGGTL
;
A
#
# COMPACT_ATOMS: atom_id res chain seq x y z
N GLN A 1 30.20 32.36 -5.42
CA GLN A 1 29.04 31.50 -5.11
C GLN A 1 27.92 32.39 -4.59
N LEU A 2 26.74 32.34 -5.22
CA LEU A 2 25.53 33.01 -4.71
C LEU A 2 25.09 32.27 -3.44
N PHE A 3 25.45 32.78 -2.27
CA PHE A 3 25.00 32.25 -0.99
C PHE A 3 23.86 33.14 -0.52
N LEU A 4 22.63 32.60 -0.52
CA LEU A 4 21.48 33.32 0.04
C LEU A 4 21.58 33.26 1.57
N PRO A 5 21.68 34.41 2.27
CA PRO A 5 21.85 34.41 3.71
C PRO A 5 20.63 33.76 4.38
N GLY A 6 20.87 32.75 5.21
CA GLY A 6 19.84 32.01 5.94
C GLY A 6 19.21 30.82 5.19
N VAL A 7 19.54 30.58 3.91
CA VAL A 7 19.07 29.40 3.17
C VAL A 7 20.12 28.29 3.26
N PRO A 8 19.84 27.14 3.90
CA PRO A 8 20.77 26.02 3.91
C PRO A 8 20.91 25.41 2.50
N GLY A 9 22.15 25.25 2.02
CA GLY A 9 22.47 24.57 0.76
C GLY A 9 21.92 25.30 -0.49
N VAL A 10 21.27 24.53 -1.39
CA VAL A 10 20.74 25.00 -2.68
C VAL A 10 19.30 25.54 -2.56
N GLY A 11 18.73 25.57 -1.35
CA GLY A 11 17.33 25.97 -1.14
C GLY A 11 16.31 24.92 -1.58
N LEU A 12 16.69 23.64 -1.55
CA LEU A 12 15.80 22.51 -1.83
C LEU A 12 15.71 21.63 -0.57
N ALA A 13 14.50 21.17 -0.26
CA ALA A 13 14.29 20.12 0.74
C ALA A 13 14.44 18.75 0.05
N VAL A 14 15.23 17.87 0.65
CA VAL A 14 15.51 16.54 0.09
C VAL A 14 14.64 15.50 0.77
N LEU A 15 13.90 14.74 -0.03
CA LEU A 15 13.20 13.55 0.44
C LEU A 15 14.08 12.32 0.18
N ARG A 16 14.69 11.79 1.24
CA ARG A 16 15.56 10.61 1.15
C ARG A 16 14.85 9.40 1.74
N THR A 17 14.64 8.38 0.91
CA THR A 17 14.07 7.11 1.35
C THR A 17 14.92 6.50 2.48
N PRO A 18 14.29 5.89 3.49
CA PRO A 18 15.01 5.34 4.65
C PRO A 18 15.77 4.04 4.32
N LEU A 19 15.54 3.47 3.14
CA LEU A 19 16.15 2.22 2.70
C LEU A 19 17.59 2.47 2.23
N ALA A 20 18.47 1.52 2.55
CA ALA A 20 19.81 1.49 1.99
C ALA A 20 19.75 1.28 0.47
N ASN A 21 20.67 1.92 -0.25
CA ASN A 21 20.75 1.78 -1.69
C ASN A 21 21.19 0.36 -2.07
N CYS A 22 20.27 -0.39 -2.67
CA CYS A 22 20.48 -1.76 -3.12
C CYS A 22 20.85 -1.87 -4.61
N VAL A 23 20.98 -0.75 -5.33
CA VAL A 23 21.26 -0.71 -6.77
C VAL A 23 22.77 -0.61 -7.02
N ASP A 24 23.42 0.36 -6.39
CA ASP A 24 24.85 0.63 -6.57
C ASP A 24 25.64 0.74 -5.25
N GLY A 25 24.96 0.67 -4.10
CA GLY A 25 25.58 0.77 -2.78
C GLY A 25 26.08 2.18 -2.42
N SER A 26 25.73 3.19 -3.23
CA SER A 26 26.08 4.58 -2.94
C SER A 26 25.25 5.15 -1.78
N ALA A 27 25.59 6.36 -1.33
CA ALA A 27 24.79 7.08 -0.34
C ALA A 27 23.50 7.67 -0.94
N ASP A 28 23.29 7.57 -2.26
CA ASP A 28 22.16 8.21 -2.91
C ASP A 28 20.84 7.52 -2.57
N ALA A 29 19.77 8.31 -2.55
CA ALA A 29 18.43 7.80 -2.32
C ALA A 29 17.96 6.97 -3.51
N VAL A 30 17.33 5.84 -3.24
CA VAL A 30 16.70 5.00 -4.28
C VAL A 30 15.20 4.95 -4.11
N SER A 31 14.50 4.55 -5.17
CA SER A 31 13.06 4.29 -5.12
C SER A 31 12.73 3.28 -4.01
N ILE A 32 11.57 3.46 -3.37
CA ILE A 32 11.07 2.52 -2.37
C ILE A 32 10.91 1.10 -2.94
N TYR A 33 10.68 1.00 -4.26
CA TYR A 33 10.51 -0.26 -4.97
C TYR A 33 11.83 -0.90 -5.41
N ALA A 34 12.96 -0.22 -5.25
CA ALA A 34 14.25 -0.70 -5.75
C ALA A 34 14.62 -2.10 -5.23
N PRO A 35 14.40 -2.46 -3.95
CA PRO A 35 14.70 -3.81 -3.46
C PRO A 35 13.84 -4.90 -4.13
N ALA A 36 12.59 -4.59 -4.46
CA ALA A 36 11.63 -5.54 -5.02
C ALA A 36 11.58 -5.52 -6.56
N ALA A 37 12.36 -4.66 -7.24
CA ALA A 37 12.28 -4.49 -8.69
C ALA A 37 12.44 -5.81 -9.47
N GLY A 38 13.37 -6.68 -9.04
CA GLY A 38 13.57 -7.99 -9.66
C GLY A 38 12.35 -8.90 -9.54
N LEU A 39 11.67 -8.88 -8.39
CA LEU A 39 10.44 -9.65 -8.15
C LEU A 39 9.26 -9.08 -8.93
N LEU A 40 9.13 -7.76 -9.03
CA LEU A 40 8.10 -7.11 -9.85
C LEU A 40 8.23 -7.46 -11.33
N HIS A 41 9.45 -7.51 -11.86
CA HIS A 41 9.68 -8.00 -13.22
C HIS A 41 9.38 -9.49 -13.38
N ALA A 42 9.70 -10.31 -12.38
CA ALA A 42 9.35 -11.72 -12.40
C ALA A 42 7.82 -11.94 -12.37
N LEU A 43 7.11 -11.10 -11.61
CA LEU A 43 5.65 -11.10 -11.53
C LEU A 43 5.04 -10.76 -12.89
N ALA A 44 5.51 -9.70 -13.55
CA ALA A 44 5.05 -9.32 -14.88
C ALA A 44 5.26 -10.44 -15.92
N ARG A 45 6.41 -11.13 -15.88
CA ARG A 45 6.65 -12.29 -16.74
C ARG A 45 5.73 -13.47 -16.42
N CYS A 46 5.40 -13.67 -15.15
CA CYS A 46 4.47 -14.73 -14.73
C CYS A 46 3.06 -14.47 -15.26
N GLU A 47 2.58 -13.22 -15.20
CA GLU A 47 1.30 -12.80 -15.79
C GLU A 47 1.28 -12.99 -17.30
N GLU A 48 2.36 -12.61 -17.98
CA GLU A 48 2.48 -12.82 -19.42
C GLU A 48 2.40 -14.32 -19.77
N GLN A 49 3.10 -15.19 -19.04
CA GLN A 49 3.05 -16.63 -19.25
C GLN A 49 1.65 -17.21 -19.01
N LEU A 50 0.94 -16.72 -17.99
CA LEU A 50 -0.44 -17.13 -17.70
C LEU A 50 -1.38 -16.72 -18.84
N ASN A 51 -1.28 -15.48 -19.34
CA ASN A 51 -2.07 -15.00 -20.47
C ASN A 51 -1.79 -15.80 -21.76
N HIS A 52 -0.54 -16.17 -21.99
CA HIS A 52 -0.17 -17.04 -23.11
C HIS A 52 -0.75 -18.45 -22.94
N GLU A 53 -0.74 -19.02 -21.73
CA GLU A 53 -1.36 -20.32 -21.45
C GLU A 53 -2.86 -20.30 -21.76
N PHE A 54 -3.59 -19.26 -21.34
CA PHE A 54 -5.01 -19.10 -21.68
C PHE A 54 -5.24 -18.94 -23.18
N SER A 55 -4.40 -18.16 -23.87
CA SER A 55 -4.48 -17.97 -25.32
C SER A 55 -4.18 -19.27 -26.09
N ASN A 56 -3.27 -20.09 -25.56
CA ASN A 56 -2.92 -21.38 -26.15
C ASN A 56 -3.99 -22.44 -25.87
N GLY A 57 -4.59 -22.43 -24.68
CA GLY A 57 -5.68 -23.31 -24.28
C GLY A 57 -7.06 -22.88 -24.79
N ALA A 58 -7.16 -21.78 -25.54
CA ALA A 58 -8.37 -21.47 -26.28
C ALA A 58 -8.78 -22.67 -27.14
N SER A 59 -10.02 -23.13 -26.95
CA SER A 59 -10.55 -24.31 -27.64
C SER A 59 -10.42 -24.16 -29.15
N ARG A 60 -9.69 -25.08 -29.78
CA ARG A 60 -9.57 -25.15 -31.24
C ARG A 60 -10.19 -26.46 -31.70
N VAL A 61 -10.99 -26.37 -32.75
CA VAL A 61 -11.59 -27.55 -33.39
C VAL A 61 -10.80 -27.81 -34.67
N PHE A 62 -10.09 -28.93 -34.70
CA PHE A 62 -9.43 -29.39 -35.92
C PHE A 62 -10.43 -30.26 -36.69
N ALA A 63 -10.83 -29.79 -37.88
CA ALA A 63 -11.68 -30.52 -38.81
C ALA A 63 -10.86 -30.94 -40.04
N SER A 64 -11.24 -32.04 -40.70
CA SER A 64 -10.62 -32.48 -41.94
C SER A 64 -10.76 -31.42 -43.04
N GLU A 65 -9.76 -31.34 -43.93
CA GLU A 65 -9.71 -30.34 -45.01
C GLU A 65 -10.93 -30.40 -45.95
N ASP A 66 -11.57 -31.57 -46.03
CA ASP A 66 -12.76 -31.83 -46.82
C ASP A 66 -14.03 -31.16 -46.26
N LEU A 67 -14.04 -30.83 -44.97
CA LEU A 67 -15.15 -30.15 -44.29
C LEU A 67 -15.05 -28.62 -44.35
N LEU A 68 -13.92 -28.08 -44.84
CA LEU A 68 -13.64 -26.65 -44.90
C LEU A 68 -14.05 -26.05 -46.25
N ARG A 69 -14.91 -25.02 -46.23
CA ARG A 69 -15.24 -24.27 -47.45
C ARG A 69 -14.06 -23.38 -47.87
N PRO A 70 -13.72 -23.31 -49.16
CA PRO A 70 -12.70 -22.38 -49.65
C PRO A 70 -13.19 -20.93 -49.58
N ASP A 71 -12.34 -20.04 -49.06
CA ASP A 71 -12.50 -18.58 -49.12
C ASP A 71 -12.34 -18.08 -50.58
N ALA A 72 -12.75 -16.84 -50.84
CA ALA A 72 -12.65 -16.14 -52.13
C ALA A 72 -11.22 -16.10 -52.73
N ARG A 73 -10.19 -16.39 -51.92
CA ARG A 73 -8.78 -16.49 -52.35
C ARG A 73 -8.27 -17.94 -52.44
N GLY A 74 -9.14 -18.94 -52.35
CA GLY A 74 -8.80 -20.36 -52.42
C GLY A 74 -8.16 -20.94 -51.15
N ARG A 75 -8.01 -20.15 -50.09
CA ARG A 75 -7.56 -20.63 -48.77
C ARG A 75 -8.76 -21.21 -48.01
N ARG A 76 -8.63 -22.43 -47.50
CA ARG A 76 -9.68 -23.08 -46.69
C ARG A 76 -9.46 -22.73 -45.22
N THR A 77 -10.26 -21.81 -44.68
CA THR A 77 -10.16 -21.33 -43.29
C THR A 77 -11.50 -21.46 -42.59
N LEU A 78 -11.51 -21.95 -41.35
CA LEU A 78 -12.63 -21.77 -40.43
C LEU A 78 -12.70 -20.29 -40.04
N GLN A 79 -13.89 -19.68 -40.11
CA GLN A 79 -14.12 -18.40 -39.44
C GLN A 79 -14.27 -18.67 -37.94
N ASP A 80 -13.34 -18.13 -37.15
CA ASP A 80 -13.43 -18.15 -35.69
C ASP A 80 -14.75 -17.47 -35.25
N ASP A 81 -15.36 -18.04 -34.20
CA ASP A 81 -16.56 -17.59 -33.47
C ASP A 81 -17.94 -18.19 -33.81
N LEU A 82 -18.10 -19.13 -34.76
CA LEU A 82 -19.42 -19.73 -35.05
C LEU A 82 -19.50 -21.23 -34.75
N PHE A 83 -20.09 -21.58 -33.60
CA PHE A 83 -20.53 -22.96 -33.31
C PHE A 83 -21.72 -23.32 -34.21
N VAL A 84 -21.55 -24.30 -35.09
CA VAL A 84 -22.65 -24.89 -35.87
C VAL A 84 -22.90 -26.30 -35.35
N GLY A 85 -24.17 -26.59 -35.01
CA GLY A 85 -24.58 -27.90 -34.50
C GLY A 85 -24.31 -28.99 -35.54
N LEU A 86 -23.58 -30.03 -35.12
CA LEU A 86 -23.32 -31.23 -35.93
C LEU A 86 -24.47 -32.23 -35.68
N PRO A 87 -25.03 -32.85 -36.74
CA PRO A 87 -26.13 -33.81 -36.61
C PRO A 87 -25.69 -35.19 -36.08
N ASP A 88 -24.39 -35.48 -36.06
CA ASP A 88 -23.81 -36.76 -35.68
C ASP A 88 -22.63 -36.61 -34.69
N ASP A 89 -22.25 -37.73 -34.06
CA ASP A 89 -21.18 -37.82 -33.07
C ASP A 89 -19.82 -37.36 -33.66
N PRO A 90 -19.12 -36.35 -33.10
CA PRO A 90 -17.92 -35.73 -33.67
C PRO A 90 -16.78 -36.72 -33.98
N ALA A 91 -16.73 -37.85 -33.28
CA ALA A 91 -15.76 -38.92 -33.51
C ALA A 91 -15.89 -39.57 -34.91
N ASN A 92 -17.11 -39.62 -35.48
CA ASN A 92 -17.35 -40.20 -36.80
C ASN A 92 -17.04 -39.24 -37.96
N LEU A 93 -16.90 -37.94 -37.68
CA LEU A 93 -16.68 -36.88 -38.68
C LEU A 93 -15.21 -36.44 -38.79
N GLY A 94 -14.30 -37.09 -38.08
CA GLY A 94 -12.87 -36.74 -38.09
C GLY A 94 -12.58 -35.39 -37.42
N VAL A 95 -13.48 -34.93 -36.54
CA VAL A 95 -13.33 -33.68 -35.79
C VAL A 95 -12.61 -33.98 -34.48
N THR A 96 -11.43 -33.39 -34.27
CA THR A 96 -10.72 -33.48 -33.00
C THR A 96 -10.81 -32.15 -32.25
N VAL A 97 -11.38 -32.21 -31.04
CA VAL A 97 -11.47 -31.05 -30.14
C VAL A 97 -10.17 -30.97 -29.35
N TYR A 98 -9.43 -29.87 -29.52
CA TYR A 98 -8.24 -29.58 -28.73
C TYR A 98 -8.63 -28.69 -27.54
N SER A 99 -8.64 -29.30 -26.35
CA SER A 99 -8.85 -28.63 -25.07
C SER A 99 -7.80 -29.14 -24.07
N PRO A 100 -6.60 -28.54 -24.04
CA PRO A 100 -5.53 -28.94 -23.12
C PRO A 100 -5.88 -28.51 -21.68
N ALA A 101 -5.46 -29.31 -20.69
CA ALA A 101 -5.57 -28.91 -19.30
C ALA A 101 -4.62 -27.72 -19.00
N LEU A 102 -5.19 -26.58 -18.62
CA LEU A 102 -4.45 -25.36 -18.29
C LEU A 102 -3.66 -25.54 -16.99
N ARG A 103 -2.40 -25.09 -16.97
CA ARG A 103 -1.54 -25.10 -15.77
C ARG A 103 -1.74 -23.89 -14.85
N GLU A 104 -2.99 -23.42 -14.73
CA GLU A 104 -3.35 -22.19 -14.01
C GLU A 104 -2.87 -22.19 -12.56
N GLN A 105 -3.11 -23.29 -11.82
CA GLN A 105 -2.77 -23.39 -10.40
C GLN A 105 -1.28 -23.16 -10.12
N SER A 106 -0.39 -23.65 -10.99
CA SER A 106 1.05 -23.44 -10.82
C SER A 106 1.46 -21.98 -11.01
N TYR A 107 0.82 -21.27 -11.95
CA TYR A 107 1.08 -19.84 -12.16
C TYR A 107 0.51 -19.00 -11.03
N LEU A 108 -0.70 -19.31 -10.54
CA LEU A 108 -1.30 -18.61 -9.40
C LEU A 108 -0.48 -18.80 -8.11
N ALA A 109 -0.02 -20.03 -7.82
CA ALA A 109 0.85 -20.28 -6.67
C ALA A 109 2.15 -19.48 -6.76
N ARG A 110 2.80 -19.49 -7.93
CA ARG A 110 4.03 -18.72 -8.17
C ARG A 110 3.78 -17.21 -8.04
N LYS A 111 2.65 -16.70 -8.54
CA LYS A 111 2.25 -15.30 -8.38
C LYS A 111 2.12 -14.93 -6.91
N GLN A 112 1.45 -15.78 -6.11
CA GLN A 112 1.34 -15.56 -4.67
C GLN A 112 2.70 -15.50 -4.00
N ASP A 113 3.62 -16.42 -4.30
CA ASP A 113 4.97 -16.42 -3.73
C ASP A 113 5.78 -15.16 -4.10
N LEU A 114 5.64 -14.67 -5.34
CA LEU A 114 6.27 -13.43 -5.78
C LEU A 114 5.70 -12.20 -5.05
N LEU A 115 4.38 -12.13 -4.89
CA LEU A 115 3.71 -11.05 -4.14
C LEU A 115 4.15 -11.05 -2.67
N ARG A 116 4.19 -12.23 -2.06
CA ARG A 116 4.69 -12.47 -0.71
C ARG A 116 6.13 -12.00 -0.53
N GLY A 117 7.00 -12.26 -1.51
CA GLY A 117 8.38 -11.77 -1.51
C GLY A 117 8.48 -10.25 -1.66
N CYS A 118 7.61 -9.64 -2.49
CA CYS A 118 7.53 -8.19 -2.61
C CYS A 118 7.13 -7.54 -1.28
N GLU A 119 6.15 -8.10 -0.57
CA GLU A 119 5.73 -7.59 0.74
C GLU A 119 6.88 -7.60 1.74
N SER A 120 7.62 -8.71 1.83
CA SER A 120 8.76 -8.84 2.74
C SER A 120 9.89 -7.84 2.42
N LEU A 121 10.23 -7.64 1.14
CA LEU A 121 11.30 -6.71 0.76
C LEU A 121 10.92 -5.24 0.91
N LEU A 122 9.64 -4.91 0.76
CA LEU A 122 9.13 -3.54 0.89
C LEU A 122 8.71 -3.19 2.32
N GLY A 123 8.84 -4.12 3.27
CA GLY A 123 8.37 -3.93 4.64
C GLY A 123 6.85 -3.75 4.72
N LEU A 124 6.09 -4.34 3.79
CA LEU A 124 4.63 -4.31 3.80
C LEU A 124 4.09 -5.43 4.68
N ARG A 125 2.96 -5.16 5.34
CA ARG A 125 2.22 -6.20 6.05
C ARG A 125 1.80 -7.29 5.07
N ARG A 126 1.98 -8.55 5.47
CA ARG A 126 1.48 -9.70 4.72
C ARG A 126 -0.03 -9.59 4.53
N GLY A 127 -0.50 -9.82 3.30
CA GLY A 127 -1.93 -9.77 2.99
C GLY A 127 -2.41 -8.48 2.35
N ILE A 128 -1.52 -7.50 2.14
CA ILE A 128 -1.85 -6.27 1.42
C ILE A 128 -1.85 -6.52 -0.09
N LEU A 129 -0.87 -7.28 -0.57
CA LEU A 129 -0.68 -7.63 -1.98
C LEU A 129 -0.91 -9.11 -2.23
N SER A 130 -0.41 -9.97 -1.33
CA SER A 130 -0.64 -11.41 -1.42
C SER A 130 -1.97 -11.76 -0.78
N GLU A 131 -2.59 -12.83 -1.27
CA GLU A 131 -3.74 -13.39 -0.56
C GLU A 131 -3.23 -14.08 0.71
N THR A 132 -3.73 -13.62 1.85
CA THR A 132 -3.65 -14.40 3.09
C THR A 132 -4.59 -15.57 2.93
N GLU A 133 -4.03 -16.73 2.57
CA GLU A 133 -4.68 -18.01 2.84
C GLU A 133 -4.86 -18.07 4.36
N ALA A 134 -6.01 -17.61 4.85
CA ALA A 134 -6.37 -17.69 6.27
C ALA A 134 -6.43 -19.14 6.77
N GLU A 135 -6.26 -20.14 5.89
CA GLU A 135 -6.48 -21.55 6.15
C GLU A 135 -5.30 -22.48 5.81
N ALA A 136 -4.22 -22.01 5.16
CA ALA A 136 -3.18 -22.93 4.67
C ALA A 136 -2.04 -23.23 5.65
N GLU A 137 -1.79 -22.40 6.67
CA GLU A 137 -0.75 -22.68 7.66
C GLU A 137 -1.11 -22.07 9.02
N PRO A 138 -1.10 -22.85 10.12
CA PRO A 138 -1.27 -22.31 11.46
C PRO A 138 -0.03 -21.48 11.82
N ARG A 139 -0.03 -20.21 11.44
CA ARG A 139 0.99 -19.26 11.89
C ARG A 139 0.88 -19.13 13.39
N THR A 140 1.98 -19.40 14.09
CA THR A 140 2.03 -19.16 15.53
C THR A 140 1.87 -17.67 15.79
N ALA A 141 1.21 -17.30 16.89
CA ALA A 141 0.90 -15.90 17.22
C ALA A 141 2.13 -14.96 17.16
N THR A 142 3.33 -15.51 17.38
CA THR A 142 4.63 -14.84 17.23
C THR A 142 4.95 -14.39 15.82
N GLU A 143 4.63 -15.16 14.77
CA GLU A 143 4.91 -14.78 13.38
C GLU A 143 3.98 -13.64 12.92
N ILE A 144 2.74 -13.66 13.39
CA ILE A 144 1.77 -12.58 13.14
C ILE A 144 2.23 -11.29 13.83
N ALA A 145 2.69 -11.39 15.08
CA ALA A 145 3.24 -10.25 15.81
C ALA A 145 4.51 -9.69 15.13
N ALA A 146 5.44 -10.55 14.71
CA ALA A 146 6.68 -10.14 14.05
C ALA A 146 6.42 -9.41 12.72
N THR A 147 5.49 -9.91 11.90
CA THR A 147 5.14 -9.26 10.63
C THR A 147 4.48 -7.89 10.85
N SER A 148 3.71 -7.73 11.93
CA SER A 148 3.16 -6.42 12.30
C SER A 148 4.27 -5.45 12.69
N VAL A 149 5.27 -5.92 13.43
CA VAL A 149 6.39 -5.08 13.89
C VAL A 149 7.21 -4.53 12.72
N ASP A 150 7.54 -5.34 11.71
CA ASP A 150 8.34 -4.89 10.56
C ASP A 150 7.63 -3.82 9.72
N TYR A 151 6.32 -4.00 9.53
CA TYR A 151 5.47 -3.00 8.88
C TYR A 151 5.43 -1.70 9.69
N ASP A 152 5.28 -1.81 11.01
CA ASP A 152 5.21 -0.65 11.89
C ASP A 152 6.51 0.18 11.86
N LEU A 153 7.66 -0.49 11.81
CA LEU A 153 8.97 0.16 11.65
C LEU A 153 9.06 0.88 10.31
N THR A 154 8.68 0.21 9.22
CA THR A 154 8.72 0.80 7.87
C THR A 154 7.87 2.06 7.78
N ILE A 155 6.66 2.05 8.35
CA ILE A 155 5.78 3.23 8.37
C ILE A 155 6.38 4.35 9.23
N ARG A 156 6.94 4.06 10.41
CA ARG A 156 7.59 5.07 11.25
C ARG A 156 8.76 5.73 10.54
N ASP A 157 9.59 4.95 9.85
CA ASP A 157 10.73 5.48 9.09
C ASP A 157 10.27 6.39 7.95
N LEU A 158 9.21 6.02 7.23
CA LEU A 158 8.61 6.86 6.19
C LEU A 158 8.01 8.15 6.77
N GLN A 159 7.31 8.07 7.90
CA GLN A 159 6.78 9.24 8.59
C GLN A 159 7.90 10.18 9.04
N ALA A 160 9.00 9.64 9.59
CA ALA A 160 10.16 10.40 10.02
C ALA A 160 10.86 11.08 8.83
N MET A 161 11.01 10.38 7.71
CA MET A 161 11.50 10.94 6.44
C MET A 161 10.67 12.15 6.02
N TRP A 162 9.34 12.01 5.95
CA TRP A 162 8.45 13.10 5.54
C TRP A 162 8.46 14.27 6.53
N GLN A 163 8.48 14.00 7.84
CA GLN A 163 8.59 15.06 8.85
C GLN A 163 9.89 15.86 8.69
N THR A 164 11.00 15.18 8.42
CA THR A 164 12.30 15.85 8.22
C THR A 164 12.27 16.72 6.97
N ALA A 165 11.83 16.19 5.83
CA ALA A 165 11.70 16.95 4.59
C ALA A 165 10.76 18.17 4.73
N ALA A 166 9.65 18.01 5.45
CA ALA A 166 8.72 19.11 5.71
C ALA A 166 9.31 20.19 6.63
N ARG A 167 10.10 19.83 7.64
CA ARG A 167 10.82 20.79 8.49
C ARG A 167 11.87 21.57 7.69
N ASP A 168 12.61 20.88 6.83
CA ASP A 168 13.61 21.53 5.96
C ASP A 168 12.93 22.49 4.97
N ALA A 169 11.83 22.06 4.35
CA ALA A 169 11.04 22.90 3.47
C ALA A 169 10.49 24.14 4.20
N LEU A 170 9.98 23.98 5.42
CA LEU A 170 9.50 25.10 6.23
C LEU A 170 10.64 26.08 6.56
N THR A 171 11.83 25.58 6.88
CA THR A 171 13.01 26.40 7.16
C THR A 171 13.40 27.24 5.92
N ILE A 172 13.38 26.62 4.74
CA ILE A 172 13.63 27.32 3.46
C ILE A 172 12.55 28.39 3.23
N CYS A 173 11.27 28.06 3.42
CA CYS A 173 10.18 29.01 3.28
C CYS A 173 10.29 30.20 4.25
N GLN A 174 10.73 29.96 5.50
CA GLN A 174 10.96 31.02 6.47
C GLN A 174 12.11 31.95 6.04
N ALA A 175 13.22 31.38 5.58
CA ALA A 175 14.37 32.14 5.08
C ALA A 175 13.99 32.98 3.86
N LEU A 176 13.30 32.39 2.88
CA LEU A 176 12.80 33.10 1.69
C LEU A 176 11.79 34.18 2.07
N GLY A 177 10.86 33.90 2.98
CA GLY A 177 9.90 34.89 3.47
C GLY A 177 10.55 36.09 4.14
N GLY A 178 11.65 35.88 4.86
CA GLY A 178 12.48 36.96 5.40
C GLY A 178 13.17 37.78 4.31
N LEU A 179 13.78 37.11 3.33
CA LEU A 179 14.47 37.76 2.20
C LEU A 179 13.54 38.60 1.32
N TYR A 180 12.33 38.11 1.06
CA TYR A 180 11.32 38.81 0.25
C TYR A 180 10.50 39.84 1.04
N GLY A 181 10.76 40.02 2.34
CA GLY A 181 10.00 40.96 3.18
C GLY A 181 8.54 40.56 3.39
N LEU A 182 8.19 39.28 3.19
CA LEU A 182 6.84 38.74 3.37
C LEU A 182 6.52 38.45 4.85
N ARG A 183 7.53 38.46 5.73
CA ARG A 183 7.38 38.30 7.18
C ARG A 183 7.76 39.58 7.90
N ALA A 184 7.00 39.92 8.94
CA ALA A 184 7.40 40.95 9.90
C ALA A 184 8.70 40.53 10.61
N ALA A 185 9.57 41.50 10.91
CA ALA A 185 10.87 41.27 11.56
C ALA A 185 10.73 40.52 12.91
N ASP A 186 9.59 40.68 13.59
CA ASP A 186 9.33 40.16 14.94
C ASP A 186 8.46 38.89 14.93
N ALA A 187 8.17 38.32 13.75
CA ALA A 187 7.31 37.16 13.66
C ALA A 187 7.95 35.96 14.39
N ALA A 188 7.19 35.28 15.25
CA ALA A 188 7.65 34.07 15.92
C ALA A 188 8.05 32.98 14.90
N PRO A 189 9.01 32.10 15.24
CA PRO A 189 9.33 30.94 14.40
C PRO A 189 8.08 30.06 14.24
N VAL A 190 7.81 29.61 13.01
CA VAL A 190 6.67 28.72 12.76
C VAL A 190 7.06 27.31 13.21
N THR A 191 6.30 26.76 14.16
CA THR A 191 6.45 25.36 14.58
C THR A 191 5.62 24.46 13.68
N LEU A 192 6.25 23.44 13.11
CA LEU A 192 5.57 22.41 12.35
C LEU A 192 5.04 21.32 13.27
N THR A 193 3.73 21.15 13.30
CA THR A 193 3.05 20.00 13.92
C THR A 193 2.40 19.19 12.81
N ILE A 194 2.72 17.89 12.74
CA ILE A 194 2.11 16.94 11.80
C ILE A 194 1.42 15.87 12.63
N ASP A 195 0.12 15.72 12.42
CA ASP A 195 -0.66 14.59 12.88
C ASP A 195 -0.87 13.64 11.70
N TRP A 196 -0.44 12.38 11.84
CA TRP A 196 -0.58 11.35 10.81
C TRP A 196 -1.93 10.62 10.90
N GLY A 197 -2.78 10.96 11.87
CA GLY A 197 -4.15 10.45 12.02
C GLY A 197 -4.22 8.97 12.40
N ASP A 198 -5.39 8.38 12.14
CA ASP A 198 -5.69 6.95 12.37
C ASP A 198 -5.08 6.09 11.27
N GLY A 199 -3.76 6.01 11.25
CA GLY A 199 -3.02 5.10 10.37
C GLY A 199 -3.12 3.64 10.83
N VAL A 200 -2.68 2.71 9.98
CA VAL A 200 -2.67 1.25 10.22
C VAL A 200 -1.98 0.82 11.53
N LEU A 201 -1.14 1.69 12.10
CA LEU A 201 -0.42 1.46 13.36
C LEU A 201 -1.24 1.69 14.63
N TYR A 202 -2.38 2.38 14.52
CA TYR A 202 -3.11 2.86 15.69
C TYR A 202 -4.61 2.63 15.53
N ASP A 203 -5.11 1.58 16.18
CA ASP A 203 -6.54 1.37 16.31
C ASP A 203 -7.10 2.29 17.40
N ARG A 204 -7.44 3.51 16.99
CA ARG A 204 -8.06 4.51 17.86
C ARG A 204 -9.37 4.01 18.46
N SER A 205 -10.09 3.12 17.78
CA SER A 205 -11.34 2.56 18.30
C SER A 205 -11.07 1.62 19.47
N ARG A 206 -10.03 0.77 19.37
CA ARG A 206 -9.61 -0.08 20.49
C ARG A 206 -9.08 0.72 21.67
N VAL A 207 -8.20 1.70 21.44
CA VAL A 207 -7.68 2.54 22.52
C VAL A 207 -8.80 3.37 23.15
N TRP A 208 -9.76 3.85 22.36
CA TRP A 208 -10.93 4.51 22.88
C TRP A 208 -11.79 3.58 23.74
N GLU A 209 -11.99 2.33 23.34
CA GLU A 209 -12.67 1.31 24.15
C GLU A 209 -11.98 1.11 25.51
N GLU A 210 -10.66 0.90 25.48
CA GLU A 210 -9.83 0.75 26.68
C GLU A 210 -9.95 1.99 27.59
N GLN A 211 -9.90 3.20 27.03
CA GLN A 211 -10.06 4.43 27.79
C GLN A 211 -11.48 4.60 28.36
N ARG A 212 -12.53 4.23 27.60
CA ARG A 212 -13.90 4.22 28.11
C ARG A 212 -14.05 3.27 29.30
N GLN A 213 -13.42 2.10 29.25
CA GLN A 213 -13.41 1.15 30.36
C GLN A 213 -12.68 1.73 31.58
N LEU A 214 -11.50 2.33 31.40
CA LEU A 214 -10.76 2.97 32.50
C LEU A 214 -11.53 4.13 33.14
N VAL A 215 -12.32 4.87 32.35
CA VAL A 215 -13.23 5.91 32.86
C VAL A 215 -14.37 5.28 33.66
N ALA A 216 -14.97 4.18 33.16
CA ALA A 216 -16.02 3.46 33.87
C ALA A 216 -15.53 2.86 35.19
N ASP A 217 -14.29 2.35 35.23
CA ASP A 217 -13.63 1.81 36.41
C ASP A 217 -13.13 2.90 37.38
N GLY A 218 -13.28 4.19 37.02
CA GLY A 218 -12.86 5.33 37.84
C GLY A 218 -11.34 5.55 37.90
N LEU A 219 -10.57 4.86 37.07
CA LEU A 219 -9.11 4.96 37.01
C LEU A 219 -8.63 6.13 36.14
N LEU A 220 -9.44 6.57 35.18
CA LEU A 220 -9.14 7.69 34.30
C LEU A 220 -10.19 8.81 34.42
N ARG A 221 -9.73 10.05 34.47
CA ARG A 221 -10.62 11.22 34.44
C ARG A 221 -11.27 11.34 33.05
N PRO A 222 -12.60 11.50 32.94
CA PRO A 222 -13.28 11.64 31.65
C PRO A 222 -12.74 12.79 30.79
N GLU A 223 -12.27 13.87 31.43
CA GLU A 223 -11.70 15.03 30.73
C GLU A 223 -10.42 14.69 29.99
N LEU A 224 -9.59 13.78 30.53
CA LEU A 224 -8.37 13.33 29.88
C LEU A 224 -8.68 12.40 28.70
N ALA A 225 -9.68 11.53 28.83
CA ALA A 225 -10.13 10.68 27.74
C ALA A 225 -10.68 11.52 26.57
N LEU A 226 -11.48 12.54 26.87
CA LEU A 226 -12.01 13.47 25.88
C LEU A 226 -10.91 14.35 25.26
N ALA A 227 -9.93 14.78 26.07
CA ALA A 227 -8.78 15.52 25.56
C ALA A 227 -8.01 14.72 24.51
N TRP A 228 -7.73 13.46 24.83
CA TRP A 228 -7.08 12.53 23.90
C TRP A 228 -7.94 12.27 22.66
N TYR A 229 -9.25 12.03 22.83
CA TYR A 229 -10.14 11.72 21.71
C TYR A 229 -10.28 12.89 20.72
N TYR A 230 -10.25 14.14 21.19
CA TYR A 230 -10.37 15.32 20.31
C TYR A 230 -9.04 16.03 20.03
N GLY A 231 -7.90 15.51 20.51
CA GLY A 231 -6.59 16.15 20.34
C GLY A 231 -6.51 17.54 21.00
N LEU A 232 -7.14 17.71 22.15
CA LEU A 232 -7.18 18.99 22.88
C LEU A 232 -6.02 19.11 23.87
N PRO A 233 -5.55 20.34 24.15
CA PRO A 233 -4.57 20.57 25.20
C PRO A 233 -5.12 20.14 26.56
N HIS A 234 -4.27 19.53 27.40
CA HIS A 234 -4.66 18.98 28.70
C HIS A 234 -3.58 19.09 29.77
N ASP A 235 -2.52 19.87 29.52
CA ASP A 235 -1.38 20.01 30.42
C ASP A 235 -1.72 20.81 31.68
N THR A 236 -2.76 21.66 31.62
CA THR A 236 -3.15 22.52 32.74
C THR A 236 -4.58 22.25 33.22
N GLU A 237 -4.81 22.52 34.50
CA GLU A 237 -6.15 22.43 35.10
C GLU A 237 -7.17 23.38 34.41
N ALA A 238 -6.68 24.47 33.81
CA ALA A 238 -7.52 25.39 33.04
C ALA A 238 -7.99 24.76 31.72
N ASP A 239 -7.16 23.93 31.09
CA ASP A 239 -7.51 23.23 29.85
C ASP A 239 -8.53 22.11 30.13
N LEU A 240 -8.34 21.37 31.23
CA LEU A 240 -9.31 20.36 31.67
C LEU A 240 -10.68 20.98 32.00
N ARG A 241 -10.71 22.17 32.62
CA ARG A 241 -11.97 22.91 32.87
C ARG A 241 -12.67 23.29 31.57
N ARG A 242 -11.93 23.77 30.57
CA ARG A 242 -12.49 24.10 29.24
C ARG A 242 -13.12 22.87 28.57
N ILE A 243 -12.49 21.71 28.72
CA ILE A 243 -13.01 20.44 28.19
C ILE A 243 -14.29 20.05 28.93
N ARG A 244 -14.28 20.12 30.26
CA ARG A 244 -15.46 19.84 31.09
C ARG A 244 -16.65 20.72 30.71
N ASP A 245 -16.45 22.02 30.59
CA ASP A 245 -17.51 22.99 30.28
C ASP A 245 -18.12 22.80 28.88
N ARG A 246 -17.31 22.28 27.95
CA ARG A 246 -17.67 22.12 26.53
C ARG A 246 -18.31 20.77 26.24
N PHE A 247 -17.86 19.69 26.87
CA PHE A 247 -18.20 18.32 26.47
C PHE A 247 -18.94 17.52 27.54
N MET A 248 -18.81 17.85 28.82
CA MET A 248 -19.52 17.13 29.87
C MET A 248 -20.92 17.71 30.07
N PRO A 249 -21.93 16.87 30.36
CA PRO A 249 -23.28 17.36 30.62
C PRO A 249 -23.25 18.34 31.82
N LYS A 250 -23.84 19.52 31.62
CA LYS A 250 -24.00 20.55 32.65
C LYS A 250 -25.06 20.13 33.65
N GLY A 251 -24.75 19.12 34.46
CA GLY A 251 -25.68 18.55 35.43
C GLY A 251 -25.47 17.06 35.60
N GLY A 252 -24.59 16.70 36.53
CA GLY A 252 -24.43 15.34 37.03
C GLY A 252 -23.85 15.44 38.44
N THR A 253 -24.73 15.68 39.41
CA THR A 253 -24.45 15.40 40.82
C THR A 253 -23.91 13.98 40.95
N LEU A 254 -22.75 13.84 41.59
CA LEU A 254 -22.35 12.60 42.25
C LEU A 254 -23.40 12.24 43.32
#